data_AF-A0A167YM26-F1
#
_entry.id   AF-A0A167YM26-F1
#
_cell.length_a   1.000
_cell.length_b   1.000
_cell.length_c   1.000
_cell.angle_alpha   90.00
_cell.angle_beta   90.00
_cell.angle_gamma   90.00
#
_symmetry.space_group_name_H-M   'P 1'
#
loop_
_entity.id
_entity.type
_entity.pdbx_description
1 polymer ?
#
loop_
_entity_poly.entity_id
_entity_poly.type
_entity_poly.pdbx_seq_one_letter_code
_entity_poly.pdbx_strand_id
1 'polypeptide(L)'
;MEIGGRSFNFKRIPSLVKDGRLDIKTVDQAVSRLLRAKFEMRLFENPSPAASQDQWPSLLHTDEATDLACTIDRGLIMLLENHSTLLKKTNKIAIIGPMAHGYMNYGDYVVKRSQNRGVTPLGIRAAWFYCYPECQHMLDPRTGEHVDVNSLNLVRAISDTGKPTVVVFSSGKPITEPWIANSTAAFVQSFYPSEQGGNTLADVLFGQLQSLWSTICQLPT
;
A
#
# COMPACT_ATOMS: atom_id res chain seq x y z
N MET A 1 -12.82 1.56 -27.30
CA MET A 1 -11.91 0.40 -27.20
C MET A 1 -12.63 -0.67 -26.39
N GLU A 2 -12.59 -1.93 -26.81
CA GLU A 2 -13.09 -3.04 -26.00
C GLU A 2 -11.89 -3.65 -25.27
N ILE A 3 -11.94 -3.68 -23.94
CA ILE A 3 -10.96 -4.37 -23.10
C ILE A 3 -11.37 -5.85 -23.03
N GLY A 4 -10.38 -6.75 -22.99
CA GLY A 4 -10.62 -8.19 -22.87
C GLY A 4 -11.35 -8.60 -21.58
N GLY A 5 -11.68 -9.90 -21.47
CA GLY A 5 -12.31 -10.48 -20.29
C GLY A 5 -13.74 -10.99 -20.50
N ARG A 6 -14.29 -10.84 -21.71
CA ARG A 6 -15.61 -11.37 -22.12
C ARG A 6 -15.60 -11.80 -23.60
N SER A 7 -16.71 -11.59 -24.31
CA SER A 7 -17.04 -12.20 -25.61
C SER A 7 -16.53 -11.46 -26.86
N PHE A 8 -15.74 -10.40 -26.72
CA PHE A 8 -15.22 -9.60 -27.85
C PHE A 8 -16.34 -9.15 -28.82
N ASN A 9 -17.32 -8.43 -28.28
CA ASN A 9 -18.54 -8.06 -28.99
C ASN A 9 -18.29 -7.09 -30.16
N PHE A 10 -17.17 -6.35 -30.15
CA PHE A 10 -16.83 -5.42 -31.21
C PHE A 10 -16.53 -6.12 -32.55
N LYS A 11 -16.35 -7.44 -32.55
CA LYS A 11 -16.32 -8.26 -33.78
C LYS A 11 -17.59 -8.12 -34.64
N ARG A 12 -18.72 -7.69 -34.05
CA ARG A 12 -19.99 -7.46 -34.75
C ARG A 12 -20.11 -6.08 -35.40
N ILE A 13 -19.17 -5.16 -35.15
CA ILE A 13 -19.23 -3.80 -35.70
C ILE A 13 -19.36 -3.79 -37.23
N PRO A 14 -18.61 -4.60 -38.00
CA PRO A 14 -18.74 -4.60 -39.47
C PRO A 14 -20.16 -4.95 -39.95
N SER A 15 -20.84 -5.91 -39.31
CA SER A 15 -22.21 -6.26 -39.69
C SER A 15 -23.21 -5.18 -39.28
N LEU A 16 -23.04 -4.56 -38.10
CA LEU A 16 -23.89 -3.47 -37.65
C LEU A 16 -23.81 -2.24 -38.57
N VAL A 17 -22.63 -1.92 -39.11
CA VAL A 17 -22.46 -0.86 -40.10
C VAL A 17 -23.12 -1.24 -41.42
N LYS A 18 -22.89 -2.47 -41.91
CA LYS A 18 -23.49 -2.97 -43.16
C LYS A 18 -25.01 -2.96 -43.12
N ASP A 19 -25.61 -3.31 -41.97
CA ASP A 19 -27.05 -3.37 -41.77
C ASP A 19 -27.68 -1.98 -41.49
N GLY A 20 -26.88 -0.89 -41.53
CA GLY A 20 -27.35 0.48 -41.26
C GLY A 20 -27.69 0.75 -39.79
N ARG A 21 -27.35 -0.17 -38.89
CA ARG A 21 -27.64 -0.10 -37.44
C ARG A 21 -26.58 0.68 -36.65
N LEU A 22 -25.44 0.96 -37.26
CA LEU A 22 -24.35 1.77 -36.70
C LEU A 22 -23.79 2.67 -37.80
N ASP A 23 -23.78 3.98 -37.57
CA ASP A 23 -23.17 4.94 -38.49
C ASP A 23 -21.64 4.76 -38.51
N ILE A 24 -21.07 4.64 -39.70
CA ILE A 24 -19.61 4.55 -39.93
C ILE A 24 -18.87 5.74 -39.31
N LYS A 25 -19.46 6.94 -39.28
CA LYS A 25 -18.84 8.12 -38.65
C LYS A 25 -18.54 7.91 -37.17
N THR A 26 -19.35 7.10 -36.47
CA THR A 26 -19.10 6.75 -35.07
C THR A 26 -17.85 5.89 -34.93
N VAL A 27 -17.66 4.94 -35.84
CA VAL A 27 -16.46 4.09 -35.90
C VAL A 27 -15.24 4.95 -36.25
N ASP A 28 -15.34 5.81 -37.27
CA ASP A 28 -14.28 6.71 -37.69
C ASP A 28 -13.83 7.64 -36.57
N GLN A 29 -14.78 8.18 -35.79
CA GLN A 29 -14.45 9.03 -34.64
C GLN A 29 -13.70 8.25 -33.56
N ALA A 30 -14.13 7.02 -33.26
CA ALA A 30 -13.46 6.15 -32.29
C ALA A 30 -12.05 5.76 -32.73
N VAL A 31 -11.86 5.42 -34.00
CA VAL A 31 -10.55 5.12 -34.61
C VAL A 31 -9.68 6.38 -34.61
N SER A 32 -10.23 7.54 -34.98
CA SER A 32 -9.51 8.81 -35.00
C SER A 32 -8.97 9.21 -33.63
N ARG A 33 -9.73 8.98 -32.55
CA ARG A 33 -9.25 9.21 -31.17
C ARG A 33 -8.06 8.32 -30.82
N LEU A 34 -8.10 7.05 -31.20
CA LEU A 34 -7.00 6.11 -30.98
C LEU A 34 -5.75 6.48 -31.81
N LEU A 35 -5.94 6.81 -33.09
CA LEU A 35 -4.84 7.21 -33.96
C LEU A 35 -4.21 8.52 -33.50
N ARG A 36 -5.01 9.51 -33.08
CA ARG A 36 -4.49 10.75 -32.50
C ARG A 36 -3.58 10.50 -31.31
N ALA A 37 -4.03 9.68 -30.35
CA ALA A 37 -3.20 9.31 -29.20
C ALA A 37 -1.88 8.64 -29.64
N LYS A 38 -1.90 7.77 -30.65
CA LYS A 38 -0.69 7.13 -31.19
C LYS A 38 0.27 8.13 -31.86
N PHE A 39 -0.25 9.13 -32.58
CA PHE A 39 0.55 10.21 -33.15
C PHE A 39 1.15 11.11 -32.06
N GLU A 40 0.36 11.50 -31.05
CA GLU A 40 0.84 12.31 -29.92
C GLU A 40 1.94 11.59 -29.13
N MET A 41 1.84 10.26 -28.98
CA MET A 41 2.87 9.41 -28.38
C MET A 41 4.07 9.13 -29.32
N ARG A 42 4.06 9.63 -30.56
CA ARG A 42 5.08 9.39 -31.60
C ARG A 42 5.35 7.91 -31.91
N LEU A 43 4.33 7.06 -31.78
CA LEU A 43 4.46 5.62 -32.00
C LEU A 43 4.58 5.27 -33.50
N PHE A 44 4.32 6.21 -34.41
CA PHE A 44 4.55 6.01 -35.84
C PHE A 44 6.01 6.28 -36.24
N GLU A 45 6.68 7.18 -35.54
CA GLU A 45 8.10 7.50 -35.74
C GLU A 45 9.01 6.56 -34.93
N ASN A 46 8.61 6.22 -33.70
CA ASN A 46 9.32 5.29 -32.83
C ASN A 46 8.35 4.22 -32.29
N PRO A 47 8.14 3.12 -33.05
CA PRO A 47 7.14 2.10 -32.70
C PRO A 47 7.52 1.24 -31.50
N SER A 48 8.79 1.23 -31.10
CA SER A 48 9.33 0.40 -30.01
C SER A 48 10.23 1.24 -29.09
N PRO A 49 9.67 2.13 -28.26
CA PRO A 49 10.45 3.05 -27.42
C PRO A 49 11.10 2.38 -26.19
N ALA A 50 11.01 1.06 -26.05
CA ALA A 50 11.54 0.34 -24.90
C ALA A 50 13.07 0.30 -24.91
N ALA A 51 13.66 0.49 -23.72
CA ALA A 51 15.09 0.31 -23.51
C ALA A 51 15.50 -1.15 -23.75
N SER A 52 16.75 -1.37 -24.17
CA SER A 52 17.29 -2.71 -24.34
C SER A 52 17.45 -3.40 -22.97
N GLN A 53 17.41 -4.73 -22.96
CA GLN A 53 17.30 -5.51 -21.72
C GLN A 53 18.50 -5.34 -20.78
N ASP A 54 19.68 -5.09 -21.34
CA ASP A 54 20.91 -4.76 -20.62
C ASP A 54 20.83 -3.44 -19.84
N GLN A 55 19.94 -2.53 -20.25
CA GLN A 55 19.72 -1.25 -19.57
C GLN A 55 18.70 -1.34 -18.43
N TRP A 56 17.91 -2.41 -18.34
CA TRP A 56 16.84 -2.50 -17.34
C TRP A 56 17.33 -2.42 -15.88
N PRO A 57 18.46 -3.06 -15.49
CA PRO A 57 18.95 -2.97 -14.12
C PRO A 57 19.32 -1.55 -13.66
N SER A 58 19.64 -0.64 -14.59
CA SER A 58 19.96 0.76 -14.26
C SER A 58 18.75 1.70 -14.35
N LEU A 59 17.64 1.24 -14.94
CA LEU A 59 16.42 2.03 -15.13
C LEU A 59 15.29 1.63 -14.17
N LEU A 60 15.26 0.38 -13.73
CA LEU A 60 14.23 -0.16 -12.85
C LEU A 60 14.80 -0.36 -11.45
N HIS A 61 13.99 -0.06 -10.44
CA HIS A 61 14.34 -0.27 -9.03
C HIS A 61 15.66 0.44 -8.63
N THR A 62 15.85 1.66 -9.13
CA THR A 62 17.02 2.48 -8.80
C THR A 62 16.98 2.94 -7.34
N ASP A 63 18.15 3.30 -6.80
CA ASP A 63 18.24 3.88 -5.45
C ASP A 63 17.38 5.15 -5.33
N GLU A 64 17.37 6.00 -6.37
CA GLU A 64 16.51 7.19 -6.44
C GLU A 64 15.02 6.85 -6.34
N ALA A 65 14.55 5.82 -7.06
CA ALA A 65 13.15 5.39 -6.99
C ALA A 65 12.81 4.80 -5.61
N THR A 66 13.76 4.09 -5.00
CA THR A 66 13.60 3.48 -3.67
C THR A 66 13.57 4.56 -2.57
N ASP A 67 14.43 5.57 -2.66
CA ASP A 67 14.46 6.72 -1.74
C ASP A 67 13.22 7.60 -1.89
N LEU A 68 12.74 7.77 -3.13
CA LEU A 68 11.47 8.47 -3.39
C LEU A 68 10.29 7.69 -2.79
N ALA A 69 10.27 6.36 -2.94
CA ALA A 69 9.25 5.52 -2.32
C ALA A 69 9.26 5.68 -0.80
N CYS A 70 10.43 5.62 -0.15
CA CYS A 70 10.58 5.90 1.27
C CYS A 70 10.04 7.29 1.64
N THR A 71 10.34 8.31 0.84
CA THR A 71 9.89 9.69 1.07
C THR A 71 8.37 9.84 0.97
N ILE A 72 7.73 9.25 -0.03
CA ILE A 72 6.28 9.30 -0.21
C ILE A 72 5.56 8.53 0.90
N ASP A 73 6.13 7.40 1.33
CA ASP A 73 5.58 6.56 2.39
C ASP A 73 5.49 7.31 3.73
N ARG A 74 6.31 8.35 3.95
CA ARG A 74 6.22 9.25 5.12
C ARG A 74 4.88 9.96 5.20
N GLY A 75 4.30 10.25 4.03
CA GLY A 75 2.94 10.75 3.97
C GLY A 75 1.99 9.70 4.53
N LEU A 76 2.10 8.45 4.12
CA LEU A 76 1.14 7.39 4.44
C LEU A 76 1.05 7.04 5.94
N ILE A 77 1.87 7.66 6.80
CA ILE A 77 1.89 7.46 8.24
C ILE A 77 1.32 8.70 8.96
N MET A 78 0.23 8.48 9.69
CA MET A 78 -0.46 9.47 10.50
C MET A 78 -0.24 9.17 11.98
N LEU A 79 0.34 10.13 12.70
CA LEU A 79 0.32 10.11 14.16
C LEU A 79 -1.02 10.68 14.62
N LEU A 80 -1.87 9.84 15.20
CA LEU A 80 -3.23 10.21 15.60
C LEU A 80 -3.27 10.66 17.06
N GLU A 81 -2.63 9.92 17.97
CA GLU A 81 -2.50 10.30 19.38
C GLU A 81 -1.07 10.09 19.87
N ASN A 82 -0.62 10.96 20.77
CA ASN A 82 0.72 10.89 21.34
C ASN A 82 0.77 11.46 22.77
N HIS A 83 0.54 10.61 23.76
CA HIS A 83 0.46 10.98 25.18
C HIS A 83 1.82 10.99 25.89
N SER A 84 2.90 10.60 25.18
CA SER A 84 4.28 10.63 25.67
C SER A 84 5.25 10.93 24.52
N THR A 85 6.52 11.26 24.77
CA THR A 85 7.47 11.49 23.68
C THR A 85 7.73 10.15 22.95
N LEU A 86 7.73 10.19 21.61
CA LEU A 86 8.03 9.07 20.69
C LEU A 86 9.27 8.26 21.12
N LEU A 87 9.38 7.02 20.61
CA LEU A 87 10.38 6.03 21.06
C LEU A 87 11.80 6.63 21.10
N LYS A 88 12.51 6.41 22.21
CA LYS A 88 13.95 6.74 22.31
C LYS A 88 14.78 5.53 21.90
N LYS A 89 15.87 5.74 21.15
CA LYS A 89 16.82 4.71 20.67
C LYS A 89 17.53 3.91 21.78
N THR A 90 17.18 4.11 23.05
CA THR A 90 17.79 3.50 24.24
C THR A 90 16.93 2.42 24.90
N ASN A 91 15.70 2.18 24.43
CA ASN A 91 14.76 1.26 25.08
C ASN A 91 14.82 -0.14 24.45
N LYS A 92 14.65 -1.19 25.29
CA LYS A 92 14.30 -2.52 24.82
C LYS A 92 12.85 -2.47 24.30
N ILE A 93 12.69 -2.51 22.98
CA ILE A 93 11.37 -2.45 22.34
C ILE A 93 10.90 -3.87 22.05
N ALA A 94 9.63 -4.15 22.32
CA ALA A 94 8.95 -5.35 21.87
C ALA A 94 8.07 -4.99 20.67
N ILE A 95 8.22 -5.72 19.57
CA ILE A 95 7.40 -5.55 18.37
C ILE A 95 6.51 -6.78 18.26
N ILE A 96 5.19 -6.57 18.38
CA ILE A 96 4.21 -7.65 18.49
C ILE A 96 3.06 -7.37 17.52
N GLY A 97 2.61 -8.42 16.84
CA GLY A 97 1.42 -8.38 15.99
C GLY A 97 1.61 -9.13 14.68
N PRO A 98 0.52 -9.53 14.03
CA PRO A 98 0.56 -10.32 12.80
C PRO A 98 1.26 -9.57 11.64
N MET A 99 1.24 -8.24 11.65
CA MET A 99 1.76 -7.39 10.57
C MET A 99 3.21 -6.93 10.86
N ALA A 100 3.81 -7.38 11.97
CA ALA A 100 5.16 -6.98 12.35
C ALA A 100 6.25 -7.62 11.47
N HIS A 101 6.06 -8.88 11.07
CA HIS A 101 7.04 -9.65 10.31
C HIS A 101 6.44 -10.91 9.66
N GLY A 102 7.19 -11.55 8.75
CA GLY A 102 6.81 -12.79 8.06
C GLY A 102 6.26 -12.57 6.66
N TYR A 103 5.62 -11.43 6.42
CA TYR A 103 5.21 -10.96 5.09
C TYR A 103 5.14 -9.43 5.06
N MET A 104 5.22 -8.85 3.86
CA MET A 104 4.92 -7.44 3.64
C MET A 104 3.43 -7.24 3.41
N ASN A 105 2.81 -6.39 4.21
CA ASN A 105 1.38 -6.07 4.14
C ASN A 105 1.07 -5.08 3.02
N TYR A 106 1.44 -5.39 1.77
CA TYR A 106 1.10 -4.53 0.63
C TYR A 106 -0.40 -4.49 0.36
N GLY A 107 -0.85 -3.40 -0.27
CA GLY A 107 -2.21 -3.30 -0.82
C GLY A 107 -2.43 -4.20 -2.03
N ASP A 108 -3.60 -4.05 -2.65
CA ASP A 108 -3.90 -4.74 -3.90
C ASP A 108 -3.06 -4.19 -5.08
N TYR A 109 -3.29 -4.73 -6.28
CA TYR A 109 -2.57 -4.33 -7.51
C TYR A 109 -1.04 -4.50 -7.50
N VAL A 110 -0.46 -5.25 -6.56
CA VAL A 110 0.94 -5.69 -6.63
C VAL A 110 1.10 -7.03 -7.37
N VAL A 111 2.24 -7.23 -8.03
CA VAL A 111 2.50 -8.50 -8.74
C VAL A 111 2.60 -9.66 -7.76
N LYS A 112 2.23 -10.86 -8.22
CA LYS A 112 2.30 -12.11 -7.42
C LYS A 112 3.67 -12.25 -6.75
N ARG A 113 3.67 -12.68 -5.48
CA ARG A 113 4.87 -12.84 -4.61
C ARG A 113 5.56 -11.53 -4.20
N SER A 114 5.01 -10.35 -4.48
CA SER A 114 5.56 -9.09 -3.95
C SER A 114 5.68 -9.11 -2.43
N GLN A 115 4.71 -9.69 -1.72
CA GLN A 115 4.71 -9.80 -0.25
C GLN A 115 5.95 -10.48 0.36
N ASN A 116 6.75 -11.20 -0.45
CA ASN A 116 7.95 -11.90 0.01
C ASN A 116 9.21 -11.02 -0.01
N ARG A 117 9.12 -9.78 -0.49
CA ARG A 117 10.24 -8.82 -0.58
C ARG A 117 9.83 -7.47 0.01
N GLY A 118 10.79 -6.75 0.56
CA GLY A 118 10.61 -5.45 1.22
C GLY A 118 11.04 -5.47 2.68
N VAL A 119 10.97 -4.30 3.32
CA VAL A 119 11.39 -4.11 4.70
C VAL A 119 10.17 -4.09 5.62
N THR A 120 10.00 -5.18 6.39
CA THR A 120 8.92 -5.30 7.38
C THR A 120 9.18 -4.39 8.60
N PRO A 121 8.18 -4.07 9.43
CA PRO A 121 8.36 -3.34 10.69
C PRO A 121 9.43 -3.94 11.63
N LEU A 122 9.62 -5.26 11.64
CA LEU A 122 10.69 -5.91 12.43
C LEU A 122 12.10 -5.70 11.86
N GLY A 123 12.24 -5.21 10.62
CA GLY A 123 13.54 -4.85 10.03
C GLY A 123 14.30 -3.77 10.83
N ILE A 124 13.60 -3.11 11.75
CA ILE A 124 14.17 -2.28 12.82
C ILE A 124 15.07 -3.17 13.69
N ARG A 125 16.40 -3.06 13.52
CA ARG A 125 17.46 -3.87 14.18
C ARG A 125 17.53 -3.81 15.72
N ALA A 126 16.45 -3.47 16.43
CA ALA A 126 16.43 -3.30 17.87
C ALA A 126 15.12 -3.80 18.52
N ALA A 127 14.80 -5.09 18.44
CA ALA A 127 13.74 -5.67 19.28
C ALA A 127 13.82 -7.19 19.41
N TRP A 128 13.50 -7.69 20.62
CA TRP A 128 13.35 -9.12 20.93
C TRP A 128 12.00 -9.66 20.41
N PHE A 129 11.99 -10.96 20.11
CA PHE A 129 10.95 -11.66 19.34
C PHE A 129 9.97 -12.45 20.22
N TYR A 130 8.67 -12.34 19.92
CA TYR A 130 7.67 -13.35 20.23
C TYR A 130 6.64 -13.38 19.09
N CYS A 131 6.85 -14.27 18.12
CA CYS A 131 5.87 -14.54 17.06
C CYS A 131 4.98 -15.70 17.50
N TYR A 132 3.67 -15.49 17.50
CA TYR A 132 2.71 -16.58 17.64
C TYR A 132 2.69 -17.36 16.31
N PRO A 133 2.98 -18.68 16.32
CA PRO A 133 3.02 -19.50 15.10
C PRO A 133 1.64 -19.68 14.44
N GLU A 134 0.55 -19.33 15.11
CA GLU A 134 -0.82 -19.61 14.68
C GLU A 134 -1.52 -18.48 13.89
N CYS A 135 -0.86 -17.34 13.65
CA CYS A 135 -1.43 -16.25 12.84
C CYS A 135 -1.25 -16.42 11.31
N GLN A 136 -0.71 -17.55 10.82
CA GLN A 136 -0.44 -17.76 9.38
C GLN A 136 -1.66 -18.21 8.56
N HIS A 137 -2.81 -18.47 9.19
CA HIS A 137 -3.99 -19.01 8.49
C HIS A 137 -5.23 -18.12 8.67
N MET A 138 -5.16 -16.86 8.24
CA MET A 138 -6.38 -16.05 8.12
C MET A 138 -6.24 -14.91 7.12
N LEU A 139 -5.96 -15.28 5.86
CA LEU A 139 -6.30 -14.42 4.73
C LEU A 139 -7.62 -14.94 4.16
N ASP A 140 -8.75 -14.40 4.62
CA ASP A 140 -10.00 -14.52 3.87
C ASP A 140 -9.96 -13.51 2.71
N PRO A 141 -9.86 -13.97 1.45
CA PRO A 141 -9.79 -13.08 0.29
C PRO A 141 -11.12 -12.38 -0.03
N ARG A 142 -12.20 -12.59 0.75
CA ARG A 142 -13.55 -12.12 0.40
C ARG A 142 -14.04 -10.85 1.08
N THR A 143 -13.40 -10.37 2.14
CA THR A 143 -13.89 -9.18 2.88
C THR A 143 -12.89 -8.03 2.94
N GLY A 144 -11.63 -8.27 2.55
CA GLY A 144 -10.63 -7.23 2.29
C GLY A 144 -10.18 -6.41 3.49
N GLU A 145 -10.95 -6.28 4.57
CA GLU A 145 -10.64 -5.29 5.58
C GLU A 145 -11.57 -5.33 6.81
N HIS A 146 -11.26 -6.22 7.74
CA HIS A 146 -11.73 -6.13 9.12
C HIS A 146 -10.50 -6.20 10.02
N VAL A 147 -10.44 -5.34 11.05
CA VAL A 147 -9.54 -5.60 12.17
C VAL A 147 -9.99 -6.93 12.74
N ASP A 148 -9.14 -7.95 12.70
CA ASP A 148 -9.44 -9.22 13.33
C ASP A 148 -9.67 -8.95 14.82
N VAL A 149 -10.81 -9.40 15.36
CA VAL A 149 -11.14 -9.29 16.78
C VAL A 149 -10.03 -9.90 17.65
N ASN A 150 -9.30 -10.90 17.15
CA ASN A 150 -8.14 -11.46 17.83
C ASN A 150 -7.00 -10.44 17.97
N SER A 151 -6.82 -9.56 16.98
CA SER A 151 -5.83 -8.48 17.03
C SER A 151 -6.20 -7.43 18.08
N LEU A 152 -7.49 -7.12 18.26
CA LEU A 152 -7.94 -6.20 19.31
C LEU A 152 -7.78 -6.79 20.72
N ASN A 153 -8.09 -8.08 20.88
CA ASN A 153 -7.84 -8.80 22.13
C ASN A 153 -6.35 -8.82 22.49
N LEU A 154 -5.47 -8.98 21.50
CA LEU A 154 -4.02 -8.89 21.69
C LEU A 154 -3.59 -7.49 22.15
N VAL A 155 -4.11 -6.42 21.54
CA VAL A 155 -3.82 -5.04 21.97
C VAL A 155 -4.24 -4.83 23.42
N ARG A 156 -5.43 -5.30 23.81
CA ARG A 156 -5.92 -5.20 25.20
C ARG A 156 -5.01 -5.96 26.16
N ALA A 157 -4.66 -7.21 25.85
CA ALA A 157 -3.77 -8.02 26.67
C ALA A 157 -2.37 -7.38 26.86
N ILE A 158 -1.84 -6.71 25.83
CA ILE A 158 -0.56 -6.00 25.92
C ILE A 158 -0.71 -4.72 26.75
N SER A 159 -1.78 -3.94 26.54
CA SER A 159 -2.07 -2.73 27.31
C SER A 159 -2.22 -3.03 28.82
N ASP A 160 -2.88 -4.15 29.16
CA ASP A 160 -3.08 -4.61 30.54
C ASP A 160 -1.76 -4.97 31.26
N THR A 161 -0.64 -5.14 30.55
CA THR A 161 0.68 -5.35 31.17
C THR A 161 1.23 -4.09 31.84
N GLY A 162 0.60 -2.92 31.62
CA GLY A 162 1.02 -1.64 32.18
C GLY A 162 2.27 -1.03 31.53
N LYS A 163 2.82 -1.68 30.50
CA LYS A 163 3.93 -1.11 29.72
C LYS A 163 3.41 -0.06 28.75
N PRO A 164 4.14 1.06 28.54
CA PRO A 164 3.82 2.02 27.49
C PRO A 164 3.74 1.31 26.14
N THR A 165 2.54 1.30 25.57
CA THR A 165 2.24 0.56 24.33
C THR A 165 1.96 1.56 23.22
N VAL A 166 2.62 1.40 22.08
CA VAL A 166 2.34 2.16 20.85
C VAL A 166 1.63 1.22 19.88
N VAL A 167 0.45 1.62 19.40
CA VAL A 167 -0.32 0.83 18.44
C VAL A 167 -0.13 1.41 17.04
N VAL A 168 0.20 0.54 16.09
CA VAL A 168 0.29 0.88 14.67
C VAL A 168 -0.76 0.07 13.92
N PHE A 169 -1.73 0.74 13.32
CA PHE A 169 -2.61 0.11 12.36
C PHE A 169 -1.95 0.10 10.99
N SER A 170 -1.89 -1.07 10.34
CA SER A 170 -1.42 -1.24 8.96
C SER A 170 -2.59 -1.72 8.11
N SER A 171 -3.19 -0.82 7.32
CA SER A 171 -4.47 -1.08 6.62
C SER A 171 -4.69 -0.15 5.41
N GLY A 172 -5.61 -0.49 4.52
CA GLY A 172 -5.96 0.33 3.35
C GLY A 172 -6.98 1.44 3.63
N LYS A 173 -7.72 1.33 4.73
CA LYS A 173 -8.71 2.30 5.21
C LYS A 173 -8.45 2.68 6.66
N PRO A 174 -8.99 3.81 7.11
CA PRO A 174 -8.91 4.15 8.52
C PRO A 174 -9.64 3.15 9.42
N ILE A 175 -9.02 2.82 10.55
CA ILE A 175 -9.61 1.99 11.60
C ILE A 175 -9.94 2.88 12.79
N THR A 176 -11.20 2.84 13.24
CA THR A 176 -11.69 3.65 14.36
C THR A 176 -11.96 2.77 15.58
N GLU A 177 -11.03 2.78 16.52
CA GLU A 177 -11.14 2.08 17.82
C GLU A 177 -10.91 3.08 18.95
N PRO A 178 -11.95 3.84 19.37
CA PRO A 178 -11.79 4.98 20.28
C PRO A 178 -11.15 4.64 21.63
N TRP A 179 -11.33 3.41 22.11
CA TRP A 179 -10.75 2.97 23.38
C TRP A 179 -9.21 2.92 23.33
N ILE A 180 -8.61 2.67 22.17
CA ILE A 180 -7.15 2.59 21.98
C ILE A 180 -6.50 3.95 22.21
N ALA A 181 -7.16 5.03 21.80
CA ALA A 181 -6.68 6.40 22.01
C ALA A 181 -6.46 6.70 23.51
N ASN A 182 -7.28 6.12 24.39
CA ASN A 182 -7.22 6.36 25.83
C ASN A 182 -6.42 5.30 26.60
N SER A 183 -6.19 4.12 26.02
CA SER A 183 -5.52 2.99 26.71
C SER A 183 -4.07 2.77 26.28
N THR A 184 -3.56 3.56 25.35
CA THR A 184 -2.22 3.40 24.77
C THR A 184 -1.41 4.69 24.85
N ALA A 185 -0.08 4.58 24.79
CA ALA A 185 0.81 5.72 24.91
C ALA A 185 0.87 6.57 23.64
N ALA A 186 0.73 5.93 22.48
CA ALA A 186 0.61 6.58 21.18
C ALA A 186 -0.14 5.67 20.20
N PHE A 187 -0.79 6.29 19.23
CA PHE A 187 -1.60 5.63 18.24
C PHE A 187 -1.27 6.16 16.84
N VAL A 188 -0.92 5.25 15.93
CA VAL A 188 -0.46 5.55 14.57
C VAL A 188 -1.31 4.79 13.56
N GLN A 189 -1.80 5.49 12.55
CA GLN A 189 -2.35 4.88 11.34
C GLN A 189 -1.28 4.89 10.26
N SER A 190 -0.86 3.71 9.83
CA SER A 190 0.00 3.50 8.67
C SER A 190 -0.84 2.87 7.56
N PHE A 191 -0.97 3.54 6.43
CA PHE A 191 -1.62 2.90 5.29
C PHE A 191 -0.75 1.77 4.71
N TYR A 192 -1.21 1.08 3.66
CA TYR A 192 -0.40 0.06 3.03
C TYR A 192 0.98 0.62 2.62
N PRO A 193 2.08 0.01 3.11
CA PRO A 193 3.41 0.56 2.99
C PRO A 193 3.98 0.43 1.58
N SER A 194 5.01 1.22 1.30
CA SER A 194 5.95 0.94 0.23
C SER A 194 6.85 -0.26 0.56
N GLU A 195 7.73 -0.66 -0.36
CA GLU A 195 8.73 -1.71 -0.08
C GLU A 195 9.77 -1.30 0.98
N GLN A 196 9.83 -0.01 1.32
CA GLN A 196 10.65 0.56 2.39
C GLN A 196 9.85 0.84 3.68
N GLY A 197 8.58 0.46 3.78
CA GLY A 197 7.72 0.97 4.85
C GLY A 197 8.13 0.63 6.27
N GLY A 198 8.87 -0.45 6.51
CA GLY A 198 9.49 -0.71 7.81
C GLY A 198 10.52 0.35 8.20
N ASN A 199 11.34 0.83 7.26
CA ASN A 199 12.30 1.91 7.49
C ASN A 199 11.58 3.23 7.75
N THR A 200 10.60 3.57 6.91
CA THR A 200 9.80 4.79 7.07
C THR A 200 9.05 4.82 8.40
N LEU A 201 8.42 3.70 8.79
CA LEU A 201 7.72 3.58 10.07
C LEU A 201 8.69 3.75 11.25
N ALA A 202 9.88 3.18 11.16
CA ALA A 202 10.91 3.38 12.18
C ALA A 202 11.26 4.86 12.32
N ASP A 203 11.50 5.54 11.20
CA ASP A 203 11.89 6.94 11.21
C ASP A 203 10.82 7.84 11.83
N VAL A 204 9.54 7.58 11.56
CA VAL A 204 8.43 8.28 12.23
C VAL A 204 8.38 7.96 13.72
N LEU A 205 8.44 6.67 14.09
CA LEU A 205 8.34 6.23 15.49
C LEU A 205 9.51 6.70 16.37
N PHE A 206 10.70 6.90 15.80
CA PHE A 206 11.88 7.43 16.49
C PHE A 206 12.02 8.95 16.35
N GLY A 207 11.01 9.64 15.80
CA GLY A 207 11.01 11.10 15.66
C GLY A 207 12.08 11.65 14.71
N GLN A 208 12.59 10.82 13.80
CA GLN A 208 13.52 11.23 12.75
C GLN A 208 12.81 11.93 11.59
N LEU A 209 11.48 11.79 11.50
CA LEU A 209 10.62 12.39 10.48
C LEU A 209 9.29 12.83 11.07
N GLN A 210 8.83 14.02 10.67
CA GLN A 210 7.53 14.57 11.04
C GLN A 210 6.46 14.13 10.02
N SER A 211 5.31 13.64 10.50
CA SER A 211 4.19 13.22 9.64
C SER A 211 3.61 14.41 8.85
N LEU A 212 3.31 14.21 7.57
CA LEU A 212 2.89 15.27 6.65
C LEU A 212 1.36 15.36 6.41
N TRP A 213 0.54 14.60 7.15
CA TRP A 213 -0.82 14.22 6.72
C TRP A 213 -2.01 14.99 7.30
N SER A 214 -1.85 16.22 7.76
CA SER A 214 -2.97 17.02 8.29
C SER A 214 -4.10 17.35 7.28
N THR A 215 -4.09 16.81 6.05
CA THR A 215 -4.93 17.33 4.93
C THR A 215 -5.73 16.30 4.11
N ILE A 216 -5.60 14.97 4.29
CA ILE A 216 -6.12 14.00 3.28
C ILE A 216 -7.37 13.20 3.70
N CYS A 217 -7.56 12.86 4.98
CA CYS A 217 -8.78 12.19 5.45
C CYS A 217 -9.12 12.63 6.89
N GLN A 218 -10.30 13.20 7.10
CA GLN A 218 -10.85 13.39 8.44
C GLN A 218 -11.43 12.05 8.91
N LEU A 219 -10.97 11.56 10.06
CA LEU A 219 -11.58 10.41 10.71
C LEU A 219 -12.98 10.80 11.20
N PRO A 220 -14.01 9.98 10.99
CA PRO A 220 -15.28 10.18 11.67
C PRO A 220 -15.06 10.06 13.19
N THR A 221 -15.48 11.10 13.92
CA THR A 221 -15.47 11.18 15.39
C THR A 221 -16.44 10.20 16.03
#